data_AF-A0A2H3DCZ3-F1
#
_entry.id   AF-A0A2H3DCZ3-F1
#
_cell.length_a   1.000
_cell.length_b   1.000
_cell.length_c   1.000
_cell.angle_alpha   90.00
_cell.angle_beta   90.00
_cell.angle_gamma   90.00
#
_symmetry.space_group_name_H-M   'P 1'
#
loop_
_entity.id
_entity.type
_entity.pdbx_description
1 polymer ?
#
loop_
_entity_poly.entity_id
_entity_poly.type
_entity_poly.pdbx_seq_one_letter_code
_entity_poly.pdbx_strand_id
1 'polypeptide(L)'
;MAVIDIELRTRRTYRLASLWLAGSPLLPKIQTTFIGSPGIWSALTNRDITLQQKCSEWSPKGVILTGVKLNTDAESEASVTVSLSQGIVLLHLDNHEILDEIHSIDTGLHPVTLATDGRAHLDGVGDAQHDHCLQVVFTPPTILIVRAHSITLYDSTFTPIARHSFGWVDGTSATPTSILVRSHSDNPWSSELNSLKLYSLSSFPPTLTSKASSQCRALPCTDAIVGKQATAIWIHPHDRTMVSHCEEYDGCEMLIATVVPAPLNSSAEVRVREVCMNTLNSWTALDYDEILGGSPLGRRLGILPLFSCKRNIHTLLV
;
A
#
# COMPACT_ATOMS: atom_id res chain seq x y z
N MET A 1 -34.24 -14.04 -28.01
CA MET A 1 -33.52 -14.99 -27.13
C MET A 1 -32.06 -14.97 -27.57
N ALA A 2 -31.13 -14.84 -26.61
CA ALA A 2 -29.70 -14.50 -26.76
C ALA A 2 -29.36 -12.99 -26.86
N VAL A 3 -29.48 -12.29 -25.72
CA VAL A 3 -28.68 -11.10 -25.35
C VAL A 3 -28.00 -11.43 -24.02
N ILE A 4 -27.19 -12.49 -24.02
CA ILE A 4 -26.37 -12.92 -22.90
C ILE A 4 -25.04 -13.35 -23.50
N ASP A 5 -24.23 -12.42 -23.99
CA ASP A 5 -22.81 -12.74 -24.29
C ASP A 5 -21.87 -11.52 -24.43
N ILE A 6 -22.12 -10.41 -23.70
CA ILE A 6 -21.18 -9.25 -23.68
C ILE A 6 -20.76 -8.85 -22.26
N GLU A 7 -21.40 -9.37 -21.20
CA GLU A 7 -21.16 -8.94 -19.82
C GLU A 7 -20.04 -9.69 -19.07
N LEU A 8 -19.31 -10.60 -19.74
CA LEU A 8 -18.36 -11.50 -19.06
C LEU A 8 -16.90 -11.02 -19.04
N ARG A 9 -16.54 -9.87 -19.63
CA ARG A 9 -15.12 -9.54 -19.91
C ARG A 9 -14.43 -8.46 -19.08
N THR A 10 -15.06 -7.88 -18.05
CA THR A 10 -14.42 -6.79 -17.28
C THR A 10 -14.77 -6.76 -15.79
N ARG A 11 -14.80 -7.90 -15.10
CA ARG A 11 -14.96 -7.92 -13.63
C ARG A 11 -13.59 -8.01 -12.94
N ARG A 12 -13.05 -6.87 -12.51
CA ARG A 12 -12.08 -6.85 -11.40
C ARG A 12 -12.88 -6.73 -10.11
N THR A 13 -13.01 -7.84 -9.39
CA THR A 13 -13.63 -7.85 -8.07
C THR A 13 -12.52 -7.67 -7.03
N TYR A 14 -12.50 -6.54 -6.33
CA TYR A 14 -11.70 -6.41 -5.11
C TYR A 14 -12.45 -7.14 -3.99
N ARG A 15 -11.80 -8.11 -3.34
CA ARG A 15 -12.35 -8.79 -2.16
C ARG A 15 -11.52 -8.35 -0.96
N LEU A 16 -12.02 -7.34 -0.25
CA LEU A 16 -11.48 -6.98 1.07
C LEU A 16 -12.31 -7.73 2.11
N ALA A 17 -11.67 -8.66 2.82
CA ALA A 17 -12.28 -9.36 3.95
C ALA A 17 -11.68 -8.79 5.24
N SER A 18 -12.50 -8.12 6.03
CA SER A 18 -12.11 -7.62 7.34
C SER A 18 -12.69 -8.51 8.43
N LEU A 19 -11.83 -8.97 9.35
CA LEU A 19 -12.25 -9.41 10.67
C LEU A 19 -12.19 -8.18 11.58
N TRP A 20 -13.35 -7.68 12.03
CA TRP A 20 -13.41 -6.63 13.04
C TRP A 20 -13.06 -7.20 14.44
N LEU A 21 -12.39 -6.38 15.25
CA LEU A 21 -11.73 -6.71 16.53
C LEU A 21 -12.61 -7.49 17.52
N ALA A 22 -12.00 -8.51 18.13
CA ALA A 22 -12.52 -9.40 19.18
C ALA A 22 -12.75 -8.72 20.56
N GLY A 23 -13.03 -7.41 20.60
CA GLY A 23 -13.17 -6.63 21.83
C GLY A 23 -14.52 -5.95 22.04
N SER A 24 -15.43 -5.98 21.05
CA SER A 24 -16.78 -5.45 21.22
C SER A 24 -17.67 -6.48 21.94
N PRO A 25 -18.48 -6.10 22.96
CA PRO A 25 -19.40 -7.03 23.65
C PRO A 25 -20.58 -7.48 22.78
N LEU A 26 -20.58 -7.13 21.49
CA LEU A 26 -21.52 -7.63 20.49
C LEU A 26 -20.91 -8.84 19.78
N LEU A 27 -21.69 -9.93 19.75
CA LEU A 27 -21.41 -11.25 19.15
C LEU A 27 -20.54 -11.23 17.88
N PRO A 28 -19.78 -12.32 17.58
CA PRO A 28 -18.96 -12.41 16.38
C PRO A 28 -19.90 -12.49 15.17
N LYS A 29 -20.24 -11.34 14.60
CA LYS A 29 -21.28 -11.26 13.57
C LYS A 29 -20.78 -10.40 12.44
N ILE A 30 -20.74 -11.06 11.29
CA ILE A 30 -20.65 -10.49 9.95
C ILE A 30 -19.21 -10.30 9.47
N GLN A 31 -18.83 -11.20 8.58
CA GLN A 31 -17.70 -10.98 7.69
C GLN A 31 -18.20 -10.04 6.59
N THR A 32 -17.82 -8.78 6.66
CA THR A 32 -18.17 -7.77 5.65
C THR A 32 -17.23 -7.90 4.46
N THR A 33 -17.79 -7.97 3.25
CA THR A 33 -17.02 -7.79 2.00
C THR A 33 -17.45 -6.52 1.29
N PHE A 34 -16.47 -5.73 0.89
CA PHE A 34 -16.65 -4.59 0.01
C PHE A 34 -16.41 -5.00 -1.44
N ILE A 35 -17.39 -4.75 -2.31
CA ILE A 35 -17.27 -5.00 -3.75
C ILE A 35 -17.41 -3.67 -4.48
N GLY A 36 -16.39 -3.31 -5.27
CA GLY A 36 -16.42 -2.19 -6.20
C GLY A 36 -16.74 -2.66 -7.62
N SER A 37 -17.68 -2.00 -8.30
CA SER A 37 -17.94 -2.19 -9.74
C SER A 37 -17.14 -1.18 -10.58
N PRO A 38 -16.21 -1.63 -11.45
CA PRO A 38 -15.65 -0.76 -12.47
C PRO A 38 -16.70 -0.51 -13.57
N GLY A 39 -17.17 0.72 -13.73
CA GLY A 39 -18.19 1.09 -14.73
C GLY A 39 -18.64 2.54 -14.61
N ILE A 40 -19.58 2.96 -15.47
CA ILE A 40 -20.21 4.31 -15.43
C ILE A 40 -20.87 4.57 -14.06
N TRP A 41 -21.23 3.50 -13.37
CA TRP A 41 -21.77 3.50 -12.01
C TRP A 41 -20.85 2.65 -11.14
N SER A 42 -19.90 3.29 -10.49
CA SER A 42 -19.14 2.63 -9.43
C SER A 42 -19.92 2.73 -8.12
N ALA A 43 -20.10 1.58 -7.47
CA ALA A 43 -20.74 1.50 -6.17
C ALA A 43 -19.88 0.65 -5.25
N LEU A 44 -19.82 1.06 -3.99
CA LEU A 44 -19.24 0.33 -2.88
C LEU A 44 -20.38 -0.34 -2.13
N THR A 45 -20.42 -1.67 -2.17
CA THR A 45 -21.46 -2.44 -1.47
C THR A 45 -20.91 -3.13 -0.24
N ASN A 46 -21.59 -2.98 0.89
CA ASN A 46 -21.38 -3.78 2.09
C ASN A 46 -22.29 -5.01 2.00
N ARG A 47 -21.72 -6.21 2.17
CA ARG A 47 -22.45 -7.47 2.15
C ARG A 47 -22.13 -8.32 3.37
N ASP A 48 -23.17 -8.92 3.94
CA ASP A 48 -23.07 -10.00 4.91
C ASP A 48 -22.80 -11.31 4.17
N ILE A 49 -21.63 -11.89 4.39
CA ILE A 49 -21.24 -13.16 3.76
C ILE A 49 -22.02 -14.35 4.31
N THR A 50 -22.41 -14.32 5.59
CA THR A 50 -23.16 -15.40 6.23
C THR A 50 -24.56 -15.50 5.64
N LEU A 51 -25.23 -14.36 5.45
CA LEU A 51 -26.58 -14.30 4.88
C LEU A 51 -26.60 -14.15 3.35
N GLN A 52 -25.45 -13.90 2.73
CA GLN A 52 -25.32 -13.53 1.31
C GLN A 52 -26.22 -12.34 0.91
N GLN A 53 -26.49 -11.43 1.85
CA GLN A 53 -27.37 -10.29 1.65
C GLN A 53 -26.58 -8.99 1.55
N LYS A 54 -27.10 -8.06 0.75
CA LYS A 54 -26.60 -6.68 0.67
C LYS A 54 -27.13 -5.89 1.86
N CYS A 55 -26.22 -5.35 2.68
CA CYS A 55 -26.55 -4.55 3.85
C CYS A 55 -26.73 -3.08 3.47
N SER A 56 -25.73 -2.53 2.77
CA SER A 56 -25.77 -1.14 2.30
C SER A 56 -24.99 -0.95 1.00
N GLU A 57 -25.20 0.22 0.40
CA GLU A 57 -24.49 0.67 -0.78
C GLU A 57 -24.22 2.16 -0.70
N TRP A 58 -22.99 2.52 -1.03
CA TRP A 58 -22.60 3.88 -1.26
C TRP A 58 -22.12 4.02 -2.71
N SER A 59 -22.52 5.09 -3.40
CA SER A 59 -22.09 5.34 -4.76
C SER A 59 -21.81 6.83 -4.94
N PRO A 60 -20.60 7.19 -5.41
CA PRO A 60 -20.34 8.55 -5.82
C PRO A 60 -21.05 8.80 -7.16
N LYS A 61 -21.86 9.86 -7.22
CA LYS A 61 -22.68 10.16 -8.40
C LYS A 61 -21.80 10.45 -9.62
N GLY A 62 -21.69 9.49 -10.52
CA GLY A 62 -20.99 9.64 -11.81
C GLY A 62 -19.46 9.66 -11.72
N VAL A 63 -18.88 9.13 -10.63
CA VAL A 63 -17.42 9.10 -10.44
C VAL A 63 -16.92 7.67 -10.33
N ILE A 64 -15.78 7.39 -10.94
CA ILE A 64 -15.16 6.05 -10.92
C ILE A 64 -14.38 5.86 -9.62
N LEU A 65 -14.60 4.72 -8.97
CA LEU A 65 -13.79 4.27 -7.83
C LEU A 65 -12.42 3.79 -8.32
N THR A 66 -11.35 4.45 -7.88
CA THR A 66 -9.97 4.06 -8.19
C THR A 66 -9.35 3.19 -7.10
N GLY A 67 -9.86 3.28 -5.86
CA GLY A 67 -9.36 2.50 -4.73
C GLY A 67 -10.30 2.55 -3.52
N VAL A 68 -10.20 1.55 -2.65
CA VAL A 68 -10.98 1.44 -1.41
C VAL A 68 -10.08 0.90 -0.33
N LYS A 69 -10.16 1.45 0.88
CA LYS A 69 -9.47 0.92 2.05
C LYS A 69 -10.26 1.05 3.34
N LEU A 70 -10.05 0.12 4.25
CA LEU A 70 -10.63 0.10 5.59
C LEU A 70 -9.68 0.71 6.60
N ASN A 71 -10.21 1.54 7.49
CA ASN A 71 -9.46 2.02 8.63
C ASN A 71 -9.29 0.90 9.66
N THR A 72 -8.11 0.81 10.25
CA THR A 72 -7.80 -0.14 11.32
C THR A 72 -7.85 0.51 12.70
N ASP A 73 -7.95 1.83 12.78
CA ASP A 73 -8.18 2.55 14.02
C ASP A 73 -9.65 2.51 14.40
N ALA A 74 -9.97 1.79 15.48
CA ALA A 74 -11.32 1.65 16.01
C ALA A 74 -11.85 2.93 16.69
N GLU A 75 -10.97 3.88 17.03
CA GLU A 75 -11.36 5.15 17.66
C GLU A 75 -11.65 6.25 16.62
N SER A 76 -11.31 6.02 15.35
CA SER A 76 -11.51 6.99 14.28
C SER A 76 -12.96 6.98 13.76
N GLU A 77 -13.48 8.17 13.52
CA GLU A 77 -14.80 8.37 12.90
C GLU A 77 -14.86 7.82 11.46
N ALA A 78 -13.78 7.94 10.68
CA ALA A 78 -13.71 7.34 9.35
C ALA A 78 -13.42 5.83 9.43
N SER A 79 -14.29 5.00 8.86
CA SER A 79 -14.15 3.54 8.83
C SER A 79 -13.69 3.03 7.47
N VAL A 80 -14.06 3.72 6.39
CA VAL A 80 -13.65 3.39 5.03
C VAL A 80 -13.15 4.66 4.36
N THR A 81 -12.07 4.55 3.61
CA THR A 81 -11.62 5.61 2.74
C THR A 81 -11.73 5.14 1.30
N VAL A 82 -12.29 6.01 0.46
CA VAL A 82 -12.56 5.71 -0.94
C VAL A 82 -11.85 6.72 -1.83
N SER A 83 -11.13 6.19 -2.79
CA SER A 83 -10.37 6.94 -3.78
C SER A 83 -11.22 7.11 -5.03
N LEU A 84 -11.43 8.34 -5.44
CA LEU A 84 -12.19 8.73 -6.63
C LEU A 84 -11.26 9.32 -7.69
N SER A 85 -11.75 9.45 -8.92
CA SER A 85 -11.00 10.19 -9.93
C SER A 85 -10.87 11.70 -9.63
N GLN A 86 -11.61 12.26 -8.69
CA GLN A 86 -11.58 13.70 -8.40
C GLN A 86 -11.16 14.02 -6.96
N GLY A 87 -10.93 13.01 -6.12
CA GLY A 87 -10.69 13.26 -4.71
C GLY A 87 -10.79 12.01 -3.85
N ILE A 88 -10.70 12.22 -2.55
CA ILE A 88 -10.79 11.17 -1.54
C ILE A 88 -12.07 11.39 -0.75
N VAL A 89 -12.85 10.34 -0.53
CA VAL A 89 -14.02 10.38 0.34
C VAL A 89 -13.77 9.53 1.57
N LEU A 90 -14.00 10.11 2.75
CA LEU A 90 -14.02 9.42 4.02
C LEU A 90 -15.46 9.00 4.33
N LEU A 91 -15.68 7.70 4.53
CA LEU A 91 -16.97 7.13 4.90
C LEU A 91 -16.93 6.63 6.35
N HIS A 92 -18.01 6.85 7.07
CA HIS A 92 -18.34 6.20 8.33
C HIS A 92 -19.23 4.99 8.04
N LEU A 93 -19.05 3.91 8.80
CA LEU A 93 -19.93 2.75 8.76
C LEU A 93 -20.65 2.74 10.10
N ASP A 94 -21.92 3.12 10.10
CA ASP A 94 -22.68 3.29 11.33
C ASP A 94 -23.13 1.94 11.95
N ASN A 95 -23.81 2.01 13.09
CA ASN A 95 -24.32 0.83 13.79
C ASN A 95 -25.44 0.10 13.01
N HIS A 96 -26.00 0.70 11.96
CA HIS A 96 -26.96 0.10 11.05
C HIS A 96 -26.31 -0.41 9.76
N GLU A 97 -24.97 -0.44 9.73
CA GLU A 97 -24.16 -0.85 8.58
C GLU A 97 -24.33 0.04 7.35
N ILE A 98 -24.79 1.28 7.53
CA ILE A 98 -24.94 2.28 6.48
C ILE A 98 -23.61 3.04 6.32
N LEU A 99 -23.21 3.21 5.06
CA LEU A 99 -22.03 3.98 4.69
C LEU A 99 -22.41 5.44 4.48
N ASP A 100 -22.02 6.30 5.41
CA ASP A 100 -22.26 7.73 5.35
C ASP A 100 -20.98 8.48 4.97
N GLU A 101 -21.10 9.46 4.08
CA GLU A 101 -19.99 10.34 3.74
C GLU A 101 -19.76 11.37 4.85
N ILE A 102 -18.62 11.27 5.52
CA ILE A 102 -18.21 12.23 6.57
C ILE A 102 -17.57 13.44 5.91
N HIS A 103 -16.67 13.19 4.96
CA HIS A 103 -15.86 14.24 4.37
C HIS A 103 -15.37 13.86 2.97
N SER A 104 -15.25 14.88 2.12
CA SER A 104 -14.65 14.75 0.79
C SER A 104 -13.51 15.75 0.67
N ILE A 105 -12.33 15.22 0.34
CA ILE A 105 -11.13 15.99 0.09
C ILE A 105 -11.00 16.10 -1.42
N ASP A 106 -11.30 17.28 -1.95
CA ASP A 106 -10.89 17.63 -3.31
C ASP A 106 -9.37 17.76 -3.31
N THR A 107 -8.72 16.74 -3.85
CA THR A 107 -7.25 16.74 -3.93
C THR A 107 -6.75 17.45 -5.19
N GLY A 108 -7.64 17.84 -6.12
CA GLY A 108 -7.29 18.27 -7.47
C GLY A 108 -6.48 17.21 -8.24
N LEU A 109 -6.46 15.99 -7.73
CA LEU A 109 -5.57 14.90 -8.11
C LEU A 109 -6.35 13.58 -8.08
N HIS A 110 -5.82 12.58 -8.77
CA HIS A 110 -6.31 11.20 -8.72
C HIS A 110 -5.60 10.49 -7.56
N PRO A 111 -6.23 10.34 -6.38
CA PRO A 111 -5.67 9.51 -5.33
C PRO A 111 -5.60 8.06 -5.82
N VAL A 112 -4.42 7.46 -5.69
CA VAL A 112 -4.15 6.12 -6.22
C VAL A 112 -4.29 5.07 -5.12
N THR A 113 -3.99 5.38 -3.84
CA THR A 113 -4.13 4.39 -2.75
C THR A 113 -4.27 5.05 -1.36
N LEU A 114 -5.02 4.39 -0.48
CA LEU A 114 -5.21 4.79 0.92
C LEU A 114 -4.50 3.77 1.80
N ALA A 115 -3.95 4.19 2.95
CA ALA A 115 -2.86 3.60 3.74
C ALA A 115 -3.09 3.06 5.16
N THR A 116 -4.25 2.54 5.58
CA THR A 116 -4.46 2.02 6.97
C THR A 116 -4.32 0.50 7.08
N ASP A 117 -3.09 -0.04 7.13
CA ASP A 117 -2.76 -1.43 7.57
C ASP A 117 -3.50 -2.64 6.90
N GLY A 118 -3.13 -2.99 5.65
CA GLY A 118 -3.62 -4.18 4.89
C GLY A 118 -4.08 -3.84 3.47
N ARG A 119 -3.30 -4.18 2.42
CA ARG A 119 -3.14 -3.37 1.16
C ARG A 119 -3.87 -3.89 -0.10
N ALA A 120 -4.02 -2.99 -1.10
CA ALA A 120 -4.23 -3.28 -2.53
C ALA A 120 -3.33 -2.35 -3.39
N HIS A 121 -2.90 -2.84 -4.57
CA HIS A 121 -1.87 -2.29 -5.47
C HIS A 121 -2.45 -2.01 -6.86
N LEU A 122 -2.12 -0.90 -7.54
CA LEU A 122 -2.47 -0.66 -8.95
C LEU A 122 -1.46 0.20 -9.74
N ASP A 123 -1.37 -0.20 -11.02
CA ASP A 123 -0.53 0.29 -12.12
C ASP A 123 -1.07 1.62 -12.72
N GLY A 124 -0.19 2.60 -12.91
CA GLY A 124 -0.52 3.93 -13.40
C GLY A 124 -0.37 4.05 -14.92
N VAL A 125 -1.47 4.33 -15.62
CA VAL A 125 -1.45 4.69 -17.06
C VAL A 125 -1.84 6.17 -17.19
N GLY A 126 -0.87 7.05 -17.50
CA GLY A 126 -1.13 8.43 -17.93
C GLY A 126 0.00 9.46 -17.69
N ASP A 127 0.55 10.03 -18.76
CA ASP A 127 1.75 10.89 -18.85
C ASP A 127 1.62 12.34 -18.28
N ALA A 128 0.80 12.59 -17.26
CA ALA A 128 0.66 13.95 -16.67
C ALA A 128 0.69 14.00 -15.13
N GLN A 129 1.13 12.94 -14.45
CA GLN A 129 0.96 12.74 -13.00
C GLN A 129 2.28 12.68 -12.21
N HIS A 130 3.18 13.67 -12.33
CA HIS A 130 4.46 13.59 -11.65
C HIS A 130 4.35 13.58 -10.10
N ASP A 131 3.40 14.28 -9.48
CA ASP A 131 3.23 14.31 -8.00
C ASP A 131 1.88 13.72 -7.53
N HIS A 132 1.53 12.53 -8.03
CA HIS A 132 0.27 11.88 -7.63
C HIS A 132 0.33 11.37 -6.18
N CYS A 133 -0.85 11.26 -5.55
CA CYS A 133 -0.99 10.75 -4.19
C CYS A 133 -0.79 9.23 -4.15
N LEU A 134 0.22 8.79 -3.42
CA LEU A 134 0.61 7.39 -3.24
C LEU A 134 -0.06 6.77 -2.01
N GLN A 135 -0.11 7.49 -0.90
CA GLN A 135 -0.61 6.98 0.37
C GLN A 135 -1.19 8.11 1.21
N VAL A 136 -2.29 7.85 1.90
CA VAL A 136 -2.79 8.71 2.99
C VAL A 136 -2.73 7.94 4.30
N VAL A 137 -2.12 8.55 5.32
CA VAL A 137 -2.01 8.01 6.68
C VAL A 137 -2.74 8.93 7.65
N PHE A 138 -3.68 8.37 8.40
CA PHE A 138 -4.39 9.07 9.47
C PHE A 138 -3.60 8.93 10.78
N THR A 139 -3.37 10.05 11.46
CA THR A 139 -2.50 10.15 12.63
C THR A 139 -3.09 11.18 13.59
N PRO A 140 -4.09 10.87 14.43
CA PRO A 140 -4.76 11.89 15.23
C PRO A 140 -3.77 12.81 15.96
N PRO A 141 -3.85 14.16 15.80
CA PRO A 141 -4.92 14.94 15.15
C PRO A 141 -4.65 15.34 13.67
N THR A 142 -3.65 14.74 13.02
CA THR A 142 -3.16 15.10 11.69
C THR A 142 -3.40 14.03 10.62
N ILE A 143 -3.38 14.45 9.35
CA ILE A 143 -3.45 13.58 8.18
C ILE A 143 -2.18 13.78 7.36
N LEU A 144 -1.45 12.70 7.08
CA LEU A 144 -0.26 12.72 6.25
C LEU A 144 -0.61 12.23 4.85
N ILE A 145 -0.48 13.11 3.86
CA ILE A 145 -0.59 12.76 2.44
C ILE A 145 0.81 12.58 1.87
N VAL A 146 1.10 11.36 1.40
CA VAL A 146 2.33 10.98 0.73
C VAL A 146 2.11 10.98 -0.78
N ARG A 147 2.96 11.69 -1.50
CA ARG A 147 2.96 11.83 -2.95
C ARG A 147 4.30 11.36 -3.53
N ALA A 148 4.34 11.19 -4.84
CA ALA A 148 5.53 10.75 -5.57
C ALA A 148 6.77 11.64 -5.35
N HIS A 149 6.61 12.92 -5.00
CA HIS A 149 7.76 13.80 -4.74
C HIS A 149 7.73 14.49 -3.37
N SER A 150 6.68 14.31 -2.59
CA SER A 150 6.48 15.09 -1.38
C SER A 150 5.57 14.45 -0.36
N ILE A 151 5.65 14.93 0.87
CA ILE A 151 4.64 14.71 1.90
C ILE A 151 4.03 16.04 2.30
N THR A 152 2.75 16.01 2.63
CA THR A 152 2.02 17.16 3.20
C THR A 152 1.26 16.70 4.43
N LEU A 153 1.52 17.37 5.55
CA LEU A 153 0.78 17.18 6.80
C LEU A 153 -0.40 18.15 6.83
N TYR A 154 -1.58 17.64 7.12
CA TYR A 154 -2.82 18.40 7.31
C TYR A 154 -3.29 18.27 8.75
N ASP A 155 -3.99 19.29 9.25
CA ASP A 155 -4.70 19.20 10.53
C ASP A 155 -6.08 18.55 10.36
N SER A 156 -6.83 18.45 11.46
CA SER A 156 -8.21 17.94 11.49
C SER A 156 -9.20 18.83 10.73
N THR A 157 -8.81 20.05 10.36
CA THR A 157 -9.60 20.95 9.50
C THR A 157 -9.23 20.82 8.03
N PHE A 158 -8.37 19.86 7.70
CA PHE A 158 -7.83 19.66 6.35
C PHE A 158 -7.06 20.87 5.82
N THR A 159 -6.49 21.67 6.72
CA THR A 159 -5.58 22.76 6.36
C THR A 159 -4.14 22.23 6.31
N PRO A 160 -3.39 22.46 5.22
CA PRO A 160 -2.00 22.02 5.14
C PRO A 160 -1.14 22.77 6.16
N ILE A 161 -0.55 22.02 7.10
CA ILE A 161 0.32 22.53 8.16
C ILE A 161 1.77 22.66 7.67
N ALA A 162 2.26 21.62 7.00
CA ALA A 162 3.66 21.52 6.60
C ALA A 162 3.82 20.67 5.33
N ARG A 163 4.80 21.01 4.50
CA ARG A 163 5.16 20.26 3.30
C ARG A 163 6.66 20.01 3.26
N HIS A 164 7.06 18.82 2.85
CA HIS A 164 8.45 18.46 2.62
C HIS A 164 8.57 17.69 1.30
N SER A 165 9.60 17.98 0.49
CA SER A 165 9.87 17.27 -0.76
C SER A 165 11.11 16.41 -0.63
N PHE A 166 11.03 15.19 -1.17
CA PHE A 166 12.11 14.20 -1.13
C PHE A 166 12.87 14.08 -2.46
N GLY A 167 12.52 14.88 -3.49
CA GLY A 167 12.97 14.67 -4.86
C GLY A 167 12.21 13.51 -5.52
N TRP A 168 12.86 12.75 -6.41
CA TRP A 168 12.27 11.57 -7.04
C TRP A 168 12.18 10.40 -6.06
N VAL A 169 10.95 9.88 -5.86
CA VAL A 169 10.68 8.75 -4.98
C VAL A 169 10.04 7.62 -5.76
N ASP A 170 10.70 6.47 -5.77
CA ASP A 170 10.20 5.27 -6.46
C ASP A 170 9.24 4.46 -5.57
N GLY A 171 9.28 4.65 -4.26
CA GLY A 171 8.40 3.93 -3.34
C GLY A 171 8.37 4.56 -1.96
N THR A 172 7.20 4.53 -1.34
CA THR A 172 7.00 5.04 0.02
C THR A 172 6.19 4.07 0.86
N SER A 173 6.48 4.09 2.16
CA SER A 173 5.62 3.45 3.15
C SER A 173 5.69 4.28 4.42
N ALA A 174 4.55 4.79 4.86
CA ALA A 174 4.44 5.61 6.06
C ALA A 174 3.67 4.91 7.17
N THR A 175 4.10 5.17 8.40
CA THR A 175 3.41 4.90 9.67
C THR A 175 3.15 6.23 10.38
N PRO A 176 2.41 6.27 11.50
CA PRO A 176 2.16 7.52 12.20
C PRO A 176 3.40 8.28 12.66
N THR A 177 4.52 7.57 12.89
CA THR A 177 5.73 8.14 13.49
C THR A 177 6.93 8.14 12.55
N SER A 178 6.83 7.50 11.39
CA SER A 178 7.95 7.36 10.47
C SER A 178 7.52 7.19 9.02
N ILE A 179 8.39 7.55 8.09
CA ILE A 179 8.21 7.27 6.67
C ILE A 179 9.49 6.67 6.09
N LEU A 180 9.34 5.52 5.42
CA LEU A 180 10.40 4.96 4.59
C LEU A 180 10.21 5.45 3.17
N VAL A 181 11.27 6.05 2.64
CA VAL A 181 11.33 6.63 1.30
C VAL A 181 12.42 5.90 0.53
N ARG A 182 12.06 5.28 -0.59
CA ARG A 182 13.02 4.82 -1.60
C ARG A 182 13.28 5.97 -2.55
N SER A 183 14.39 6.68 -2.33
CA SER A 183 14.79 7.75 -3.25
C SER A 183 15.40 7.15 -4.51
N HIS A 184 14.95 7.63 -5.66
CA HIS A 184 15.61 7.39 -6.93
C HIS A 184 16.53 8.56 -7.28
N SER A 185 17.61 8.28 -8.00
CA SER A 185 18.49 9.34 -8.52
C SER A 185 17.83 9.95 -9.76
N ASP A 186 17.71 11.27 -9.80
CA ASP A 186 17.21 12.04 -10.96
C ASP A 186 18.04 11.81 -12.23
N ASN A 187 19.28 11.33 -12.07
CA ASN A 187 20.13 10.95 -13.18
C ASN A 187 19.98 9.43 -13.44
N PRO A 188 19.31 9.01 -14.53
CA PRO A 188 19.13 7.60 -14.89
C PRO A 188 20.44 6.90 -15.29
N TRP A 189 21.50 7.68 -15.54
CA TRP A 189 22.85 7.19 -15.84
C TRP A 189 23.76 7.17 -14.62
N SER A 190 23.28 7.67 -13.48
CA SER A 190 24.03 7.63 -12.24
C SER A 190 24.09 6.19 -11.76
N SER A 191 25.29 5.71 -11.48
CA SER A 191 25.50 4.49 -10.71
C SER A 191 25.22 4.70 -9.22
N GLU A 192 24.79 5.90 -8.80
CA GLU A 192 24.41 6.14 -7.42
C GLU A 192 23.30 5.17 -7.02
N LEU A 193 23.66 4.37 -6.03
CA LEU A 193 22.81 3.34 -5.46
C LEU A 193 21.51 3.98 -4.97
N ASN A 194 20.38 3.40 -5.40
CA ASN A 194 19.09 3.69 -4.80
C ASN A 194 19.23 3.58 -3.28
N SER A 195 18.67 4.53 -2.54
CA SER A 195 18.78 4.50 -1.08
C SER A 195 17.41 4.40 -0.43
N LEU A 196 17.29 3.51 0.54
CA LEU A 196 16.16 3.45 1.43
C LEU A 196 16.47 4.36 2.62
N LYS A 197 15.69 5.43 2.75
CA LYS A 197 15.83 6.44 3.79
C LYS A 197 14.64 6.35 4.72
N LEU A 198 14.88 6.08 6.00
CA LEU A 198 13.86 6.15 7.04
C LEU A 198 13.91 7.55 7.66
N TYR A 199 12.78 8.22 7.71
CA TYR A 199 12.62 9.51 8.39
C TYR A 199 11.70 9.35 9.59
N SER A 200 12.03 10.05 10.69
CA SER A 200 11.11 10.26 11.81
C SER A 200 10.19 11.44 11.51
N LEU A 201 8.90 11.26 11.79
CA LEU A 201 7.85 12.27 11.70
C LEU A 201 7.56 12.94 13.06
N SER A 202 8.45 12.75 14.04
CA SER A 202 8.35 13.42 15.36
C SER A 202 8.49 14.94 15.29
N SER A 203 9.04 15.45 14.19
CA SER A 203 9.16 16.88 13.89
C SER A 203 9.00 17.13 12.39
N PHE A 204 8.65 18.36 12.03
CA PHE A 204 8.60 18.82 10.64
C PHE A 204 9.57 19.99 10.44
N PRO A 205 10.47 19.94 9.43
CA PRO A 205 10.61 18.89 8.42
C PRO A 205 11.07 17.54 9.01
N PRO A 206 10.76 16.41 8.33
CA PRO A 206 11.15 15.08 8.82
C PRO A 206 12.66 14.96 9.03
N THR A 207 13.06 14.27 10.08
CA THR A 207 14.47 14.03 10.39
C THR A 207 14.89 12.66 9.86
N LEU A 208 15.94 12.61 9.03
CA LEU A 208 16.50 11.35 8.54
C LEU A 208 17.08 10.56 9.73
N THR A 209 16.53 9.39 10.02
CA THR A 209 17.01 8.53 11.13
C THR A 209 17.95 7.44 10.66
N SER A 210 17.70 6.89 9.46
CA SER A 210 18.52 5.82 8.91
C SER A 210 18.57 5.87 7.39
N LYS A 211 19.68 5.42 6.83
CA LYS A 211 19.90 5.28 5.39
C LYS A 211 20.55 3.93 5.11
N ALA A 212 19.91 3.12 4.29
CA ALA A 212 20.47 1.91 3.73
C ALA A 212 20.71 2.11 2.23
N SER A 213 21.91 1.80 1.77
CA SER A 213 22.17 1.69 0.33
C SER A 213 21.52 0.43 -0.21
N SER A 214 20.83 0.54 -1.34
CA SER A 214 20.29 -0.57 -2.10
C SER A 214 20.96 -0.60 -3.48
N GLN A 215 21.47 -1.75 -3.88
CA GLN A 215 22.02 -1.96 -5.23
C GLN A 215 20.94 -2.10 -6.31
N CYS A 216 19.66 -1.89 -5.98
CA CYS A 216 18.58 -1.86 -6.97
C CYS A 216 18.83 -0.79 -8.03
N ARG A 217 18.82 -1.16 -9.32
CA ARG A 217 18.54 -0.23 -10.43
C ARG A 217 17.02 -0.03 -10.57
N ALA A 218 16.55 0.76 -11.54
CA ALA A 218 15.13 1.00 -11.80
C ALA A 218 14.34 -0.32 -11.91
N LEU A 219 13.24 -0.44 -11.14
CA LEU A 219 12.56 -1.70 -10.85
C LEU A 219 11.19 -1.78 -11.54
N PRO A 220 10.75 -2.97 -11.99
CA PRO A 220 9.35 -3.20 -12.35
C PRO A 220 8.44 -3.39 -11.13
N CYS A 221 9.00 -3.75 -9.96
CA CYS A 221 8.29 -3.78 -8.67
C CYS A 221 8.83 -2.65 -7.79
N THR A 222 8.16 -1.51 -7.81
CA THR A 222 8.49 -0.31 -7.01
C THR A 222 8.19 -0.50 -5.53
N ASP A 223 7.31 -1.45 -5.20
CA ASP A 223 6.80 -1.64 -3.85
C ASP A 223 7.91 -2.04 -2.85
N ALA A 224 8.02 -1.21 -1.81
CA ALA A 224 8.64 -1.57 -0.54
C ALA A 224 7.55 -1.52 0.54
N ILE A 225 7.48 -2.55 1.37
CA ILE A 225 6.52 -2.63 2.47
C ILE A 225 7.27 -2.46 3.77
N VAL A 226 6.76 -1.62 4.66
CA VAL A 226 7.28 -1.47 6.02
C VAL A 226 6.25 -1.93 7.02
N GLY A 227 6.65 -2.87 7.87
CA GLY A 227 5.91 -3.33 9.03
C GLY A 227 5.98 -2.33 10.19
N LYS A 228 5.10 -2.53 11.17
CA LYS A 228 5.02 -1.80 12.45
C LYS A 228 6.32 -1.82 13.26
N GLN A 229 7.16 -2.86 13.14
CA GLN A 229 8.45 -2.99 13.84
C GLN A 229 9.63 -2.50 12.99
N ALA A 230 9.36 -1.63 12.00
CA ALA A 230 10.36 -1.10 11.07
C ALA A 230 11.09 -2.19 10.26
N THR A 231 10.44 -3.34 10.07
CA THR A 231 10.88 -4.35 9.10
C THR A 231 10.44 -3.90 7.72
N ALA A 232 11.39 -3.62 6.82
CA ALA A 232 11.08 -3.32 5.43
C ALA A 232 11.38 -4.53 4.55
N ILE A 233 10.48 -4.85 3.62
CA ILE A 233 10.65 -5.92 2.65
C ILE A 233 10.45 -5.35 1.25
N TRP A 234 11.30 -5.76 0.32
CA TRP A 234 11.17 -5.42 -1.09
C TRP A 234 11.71 -6.52 -1.98
N ILE A 235 11.31 -6.47 -3.25
CA ILE A 235 11.87 -7.33 -4.28
C ILE A 235 13.07 -6.60 -4.92
N HIS A 236 14.23 -7.25 -4.90
CA HIS A 236 15.41 -6.88 -5.67
C HIS A 236 15.43 -7.72 -6.96
N PRO A 237 15.09 -7.14 -8.12
CA PRO A 237 15.14 -7.81 -9.39
C PRO A 237 16.59 -7.92 -9.85
N HIS A 238 16.81 -8.89 -10.72
CA HIS A 238 18.11 -9.10 -11.32
C HIS A 238 18.53 -7.93 -12.23
N ASP A 239 19.81 -7.57 -12.20
CA ASP A 239 20.38 -6.55 -13.09
C ASP A 239 20.41 -7.08 -14.54
N ARG A 240 19.45 -6.63 -15.36
CA ARG A 240 19.38 -6.99 -16.78
C ARG A 240 20.33 -6.18 -17.67
N THR A 241 21.01 -5.17 -17.13
CA THR A 241 21.64 -4.11 -17.91
C THR A 241 23.16 -4.28 -18.11
N MET A 242 23.74 -5.39 -17.67
CA MET A 242 25.17 -5.70 -17.85
C MET A 242 25.45 -6.83 -18.87
N VAL A 243 24.50 -7.16 -19.75
CA VAL A 243 24.70 -8.26 -20.72
C VAL A 243 24.94 -7.72 -22.12
N SER A 244 26.22 -7.62 -22.49
CA SER A 244 26.63 -7.62 -23.89
C SER A 244 26.36 -8.99 -24.51
N HIS A 245 25.18 -9.13 -25.11
CA HIS A 245 24.79 -10.02 -26.21
C HIS A 245 25.10 -11.54 -26.24
N CYS A 246 25.80 -12.17 -25.28
CA CYS A 246 26.21 -13.58 -25.51
C CYS A 246 26.15 -14.58 -24.34
N GLU A 247 25.69 -14.22 -23.14
CA GLU A 247 25.56 -15.22 -22.06
C GLU A 247 24.16 -15.21 -21.45
N GLU A 248 23.47 -16.34 -21.61
CA GLU A 248 22.15 -16.64 -21.10
C GLU A 248 22.26 -16.87 -19.58
N TYR A 249 22.27 -15.78 -18.80
CA TYR A 249 22.33 -15.87 -17.34
C TYR A 249 20.95 -16.12 -16.71
N ASP A 250 20.92 -17.05 -15.75
CA ASP A 250 19.79 -17.43 -14.88
C ASP A 250 19.55 -16.37 -13.79
N GLY A 251 19.22 -15.16 -14.23
CA GLY A 251 19.01 -14.03 -13.33
C GLY A 251 17.78 -14.25 -12.46
N CYS A 252 17.94 -14.36 -11.14
CA CYS A 252 16.82 -14.56 -10.22
C CYS A 252 16.42 -13.26 -9.51
N GLU A 253 15.11 -13.02 -9.36
CA GLU A 253 14.56 -12.04 -8.43
C GLU A 253 14.84 -12.48 -6.98
N MET A 254 15.06 -11.53 -6.09
CA MET A 254 15.38 -11.81 -4.70
C MET A 254 14.51 -10.99 -3.76
N LEU A 255 13.90 -11.65 -2.77
CA LEU A 255 13.19 -10.98 -1.69
C LEU A 255 14.23 -10.54 -0.66
N ILE A 256 14.34 -9.25 -0.46
CA ILE A 256 15.20 -8.67 0.55
C ILE A 256 14.32 -8.20 1.72
N ALA A 257 14.74 -8.53 2.93
CA ALA A 257 14.20 -7.93 4.14
C ALA A 257 15.30 -7.16 4.86
N THR A 258 14.93 -6.04 5.44
CA THR A 258 15.79 -5.29 6.35
C THR A 258 15.04 -4.97 7.63
N VAL A 259 15.74 -4.98 8.76
CA VAL A 259 15.23 -4.36 9.98
C VAL A 259 15.97 -3.07 10.17
N VAL A 260 15.21 -1.98 10.18
CA VAL A 260 15.76 -0.66 10.47
C VAL A 260 15.71 -0.44 11.99
N PRO A 261 16.78 0.09 12.61
CA PRO A 261 16.75 0.52 14.00
C PRO A 261 15.56 1.45 14.24
N ALA A 262 14.75 1.10 15.22
CA ALA A 262 13.55 1.83 15.61
C ALA A 262 13.47 1.85 17.14
N PRO A 263 12.61 2.68 17.76
CA PRO A 263 12.50 2.72 19.22
C PRO A 263 12.22 1.34 19.86
N LEU A 264 11.64 0.41 19.10
CA LEU A 264 11.35 -0.97 19.50
C LEU A 264 12.50 -1.96 19.24
N ASN A 265 13.53 -1.57 18.50
CA ASN A 265 14.71 -2.40 18.24
C ASN A 265 15.98 -1.62 18.61
N SER A 266 16.59 -2.00 19.72
CA SER A 266 17.81 -1.38 20.26
C SER A 266 19.08 -1.71 19.46
N SER A 267 19.01 -2.58 18.46
CA SER A 267 20.11 -2.80 17.53
C SER A 267 20.39 -1.52 16.76
N ALA A 268 21.56 -0.90 16.99
CA ALA A 268 21.97 0.32 16.31
C ALA A 268 22.27 0.12 14.81
N GLU A 269 22.42 -1.14 14.36
CA GLU A 269 22.81 -1.47 12.99
C GLU A 269 21.63 -1.95 12.15
N VAL A 270 21.51 -1.40 10.94
CA VAL A 270 20.57 -1.86 9.91
C VAL A 270 21.05 -3.21 9.38
N ARG A 271 20.23 -4.25 9.55
CA ARG A 271 20.54 -5.58 9.00
C ARG A 271 19.76 -5.77 7.72
N VAL A 272 20.44 -6.05 6.62
CA VAL A 272 19.83 -6.41 5.33
C VAL A 272 20.08 -7.90 5.09
N ARG A 273 19.05 -8.65 4.75
CA ARG A 273 19.14 -10.08 4.46
C ARG A 273 18.36 -10.47 3.22
N GLU A 274 18.94 -11.38 2.47
CA GLU A 274 18.30 -12.10 1.38
C GLU A 274 17.42 -13.20 2.00
N VAL A 275 16.11 -13.12 1.76
CA VAL A 275 15.13 -14.02 2.37
C VAL A 275 14.79 -15.19 1.45
N CYS A 276 14.53 -14.89 0.19
CA CYS A 276 14.07 -15.87 -0.79
C CYS A 276 14.54 -15.49 -2.19
N MET A 277 14.79 -16.47 -3.03
CA MET A 277 15.15 -16.30 -4.43
C MET A 277 14.04 -16.87 -5.32
N ASN A 278 13.67 -16.12 -6.36
CA ASN A 278 12.67 -16.45 -7.36
C ASN A 278 13.34 -16.57 -8.72
N THR A 279 13.76 -17.79 -9.06
CA THR A 279 14.35 -18.14 -10.36
C THR A 279 13.42 -17.88 -11.53
N LEU A 280 12.10 -17.78 -11.28
CA LEU A 280 11.11 -17.61 -12.34
C LEU A 280 10.83 -16.15 -12.72
N ASN A 281 11.38 -15.17 -11.99
CA ASN A 281 11.15 -13.73 -12.22
C ASN A 281 9.68 -13.36 -12.47
N SER A 282 8.81 -13.89 -11.61
CA SER A 282 7.36 -13.91 -11.83
C SER A 282 6.56 -13.30 -10.68
N TRP A 283 7.24 -12.62 -9.74
CA TRP A 283 6.55 -11.89 -8.69
C TRP A 283 5.93 -10.62 -9.26
N THR A 284 4.63 -10.46 -9.00
CA THR A 284 3.87 -9.30 -9.49
C THR A 284 3.20 -8.52 -8.38
N ALA A 285 3.21 -9.07 -7.15
CA ALA A 285 2.68 -8.42 -5.97
C ALA A 285 3.41 -8.95 -4.74
N LEU A 286 3.67 -8.04 -3.79
CA LEU A 286 4.24 -8.33 -2.49
C LEU A 286 3.22 -7.94 -1.42
N ASP A 287 3.02 -8.79 -0.43
CA ASP A 287 2.30 -8.47 0.80
C ASP A 287 3.12 -8.96 2.01
N TYR A 288 2.96 -8.30 3.15
CA TYR A 288 3.68 -8.65 4.36
C TYR A 288 2.84 -8.40 5.61
N ASP A 289 2.59 -9.48 6.34
CA ASP A 289 2.01 -9.45 7.68
C ASP A 289 3.14 -9.69 8.69
N GLU A 290 3.57 -8.60 9.31
CA GLU A 290 4.62 -8.64 10.32
C GLU A 290 4.19 -9.36 11.60
N ILE A 291 2.90 -9.32 11.96
CA ILE A 291 2.38 -9.96 13.18
C ILE A 291 2.47 -11.48 13.04
N LEU A 292 2.12 -12.01 11.86
CA LEU A 292 2.24 -13.43 11.56
C LEU A 292 3.67 -13.82 11.14
N GLY A 293 4.55 -12.85 10.90
CA GLY A 293 5.92 -13.06 10.40
C GLY A 293 5.95 -13.70 9.00
N GLY A 294 4.86 -13.55 8.23
CA GLY A 294 4.65 -14.19 6.93
C GLY A 294 4.43 -13.18 5.81
N SER A 295 4.88 -13.51 4.61
CA SER A 295 4.68 -12.69 3.41
C SER A 295 3.89 -13.48 2.37
N PRO A 296 2.63 -13.13 2.08
CA PRO A 296 1.98 -13.62 0.86
C PRO A 296 2.70 -13.02 -0.36
N LEU A 297 3.15 -13.87 -1.29
CA LEU A 297 3.72 -13.45 -2.57
C LEU A 297 2.79 -13.86 -3.71
N GLY A 298 2.42 -12.89 -4.56
CA GLY A 298 1.57 -13.12 -5.74
C GLY A 298 2.39 -13.45 -6.98
N ARG A 299 2.00 -14.49 -7.72
CA ARG A 299 2.55 -14.83 -9.05
C ARG A 299 1.55 -14.49 -10.16
N ARG A 300 2.08 -14.16 -11.34
CA ARG A 300 1.32 -13.76 -12.56
C ARG A 300 0.30 -14.80 -13.08
N LEU A 301 0.33 -16.05 -12.62
CA LEU A 301 -0.45 -17.18 -13.16
C LEU A 301 -1.78 -17.49 -12.42
N GLY A 302 -2.29 -16.57 -11.59
CA GLY A 302 -3.69 -16.59 -11.15
C GLY A 302 -4.08 -17.62 -10.08
N ILE A 303 -3.12 -18.40 -9.55
CA ILE A 303 -3.32 -19.27 -8.39
C ILE A 303 -2.25 -18.88 -7.35
N LEU A 304 -2.68 -18.53 -6.14
CA LEU A 304 -1.84 -18.20 -5.00
C LEU A 304 -1.45 -19.48 -4.25
N PRO A 305 -0.27 -20.09 -4.46
CA PRO A 305 0.38 -20.75 -3.34
C PRO A 305 0.89 -19.65 -2.42
N LEU A 306 0.37 -19.59 -1.20
CA LEU A 306 1.04 -18.92 -0.10
C LEU A 306 2.46 -19.47 -0.05
N PHE A 307 3.44 -18.70 -0.52
CA PHE A 307 4.84 -18.97 -0.22
C PHE A 307 5.03 -18.69 1.28
N SER A 308 4.73 -19.69 2.11
CA SER A 308 5.23 -19.70 3.47
C SER A 308 6.74 -19.89 3.35
N CYS A 309 7.50 -18.81 3.51
CA CYS A 309 8.90 -18.95 3.86
C CYS A 309 8.92 -19.84 5.11
N LYS A 310 9.51 -21.04 5.01
CA LYS A 310 9.51 -22.02 6.12
C LYS A 310 10.12 -21.47 7.41
N ARG A 311 10.84 -20.35 7.33
CA ARG A 311 11.41 -19.64 8.46
C ARG A 311 10.70 -18.30 8.60
N ASN A 312 10.25 -18.02 9.81
CA ASN A 312 9.72 -16.71 10.19
C ASN A 312 10.78 -15.64 9.88
N ILE A 313 10.39 -14.60 9.15
CA ILE A 313 11.28 -13.51 8.74
C ILE A 313 11.92 -12.84 9.96
N HIS A 314 11.22 -12.74 11.09
CA HIS A 314 11.79 -12.25 12.34
C HIS A 314 12.95 -13.13 12.84
N THR A 315 12.81 -14.46 12.79
CA THR A 315 13.86 -15.38 13.21
C THR A 315 15.09 -15.31 12.31
N LEU A 316 14.92 -14.91 11.05
CA LEU A 316 16.04 -14.69 10.15
C LEU A 316 16.78 -13.39 10.44
N LEU A 317 16.11 -12.37 10.99
CA LEU A 317 16.66 -11.03 11.16
C LEU A 317 17.28 -10.78 12.55
N VAL A 318 16.76 -11.43 13.59
CA VAL A 318 17.30 -11.44 14.97
C VAL A 318 18.51 -12.34 15.07
#